data_AF-A0A7Y2TSN3-F1
#
_entry.id   AF-A0A7Y2TSN3-F1
#
_cell.length_a   1.000
_cell.length_b   1.000
_cell.length_c   1.000
_cell.angle_alpha   90.00
_cell.angle_beta   90.00
_cell.angle_gamma   90.00
#
_symmetry.space_group_name_H-M   'P 1'
#
loop_
_entity.id
_entity.type
_entity.pdbx_description
1 polymer ?
#
loop_
_entity_poly.entity_id
_entity_poly.type
_entity_poly.pdbx_seq_one_letter_code
_entity_poly.pdbx_strand_id
1 'polypeptide(L)'
;SAGFGLQLEQEYGTGRPVETEAWYEYVPEQGPHRRESGESGAGALVSGDALLALQSGRIEPRHQRELKALMRRLIRYHLGERELKSQALFY
;
A
#
# COMPACT_ATOMS: atom_id res chain seq x y z
N SER A 1 -11.91 8.03 9.97
CA SER A 1 -11.11 7.83 8.75
C SER A 1 -9.67 8.23 9.03
N ALA A 2 -8.73 7.29 9.10
CA ALA A 2 -7.34 7.62 9.41
C ALA A 2 -6.62 8.26 8.20
N GLY A 3 -6.86 9.55 7.99
CA GLY A 3 -5.85 10.57 7.69
C GLY A 3 -4.96 10.54 6.44
N PHE A 4 -4.96 9.50 5.59
CA PHE A 4 -4.00 9.42 4.45
C PHE A 4 -4.62 9.25 3.05
N GLY A 5 -5.95 9.17 2.93
CA GLY A 5 -6.61 9.04 1.61
C GLY A 5 -6.18 7.78 0.83
N LEU A 6 -5.79 6.72 1.53
CA LEU A 6 -5.35 5.47 0.91
C LEU A 6 -6.54 4.78 0.23
N GLN A 7 -6.40 4.48 -1.06
CA GLN A 7 -7.30 3.58 -1.75
C GLN A 7 -7.00 2.15 -1.26
N LEU A 8 -7.91 1.53 -0.49
CA LEU A 8 -7.72 0.19 0.09
C LEU A 8 -8.75 -0.83 -0.39
N GLU A 9 -9.82 -0.37 -1.04
CA GLU A 9 -11.01 -1.19 -1.31
C GLU A 9 -11.12 -1.64 -2.76
N GLN A 10 -10.40 -0.99 -3.68
CA GLN A 10 -10.46 -1.30 -5.11
C GLN A 10 -9.08 -1.44 -5.72
N GLU A 11 -8.94 -2.40 -6.60
CA GLU A 11 -7.79 -2.65 -7.44
C GLU A 11 -7.57 -1.50 -8.42
N TYR A 12 -6.33 -1.06 -8.53
CA TYR A 12 -5.93 -0.10 -9.53
C TYR A 12 -6.08 -0.69 -10.95
N GLY A 13 -6.49 0.15 -11.91
CA GLY A 13 -6.67 -0.22 -13.31
C GLY A 13 -7.99 -0.94 -13.62
N THR A 14 -8.43 -1.89 -12.78
CA THR A 14 -9.69 -2.62 -12.98
C THR A 14 -10.88 -2.00 -12.24
N GLY A 15 -10.64 -1.31 -11.13
CA GLY A 15 -11.68 -0.79 -10.23
C GLY A 15 -12.47 -1.87 -9.49
N ARG A 16 -12.05 -3.14 -9.60
CA ARG A 16 -12.70 -4.26 -8.90
C ARG A 16 -12.43 -4.16 -7.40
N PRO A 17 -13.31 -4.69 -6.54
CA PRO A 17 -13.02 -4.79 -5.12
C PRO A 17 -11.75 -5.60 -4.85
N VAL A 18 -11.01 -5.21 -3.82
CA VAL A 18 -9.90 -6.01 -3.28
C VAL A 18 -10.43 -7.35 -2.75
N GLU A 19 -9.80 -8.43 -3.17
CA GLU A 19 -10.16 -9.81 -2.79
C GLU A 19 -9.27 -10.30 -1.65
N THR A 20 -9.88 -10.88 -0.61
CA THR A 20 -9.18 -11.34 0.61
C THR A 20 -8.01 -12.29 0.32
N GLU A 21 -8.18 -13.21 -0.62
CA GLU A 21 -7.21 -14.28 -0.94
C GLU A 21 -6.14 -13.84 -1.96
N ALA A 22 -6.26 -12.64 -2.52
CA ALA A 22 -5.33 -12.13 -3.51
C ALA A 22 -4.15 -11.38 -2.87
N TRP A 23 -3.08 -11.25 -3.65
CA TRP A 23 -1.88 -10.50 -3.28
C TRP A 23 -1.74 -9.24 -4.12
N TYR A 24 -1.28 -8.18 -3.47
CA TYR A 24 -1.18 -6.87 -4.06
C TYR A 24 0.21 -6.26 -3.86
N GLU A 25 0.71 -5.59 -4.88
CA GLU A 25 1.70 -4.54 -4.69
C GLU A 25 0.98 -3.22 -4.46
N TYR A 26 1.23 -2.57 -3.33
CA TYR A 26 0.65 -1.26 -3.07
C TYR A 26 1.55 -0.16 -3.60
N VAL A 27 1.03 0.62 -4.54
CA VAL A 27 1.71 1.77 -5.14
C VAL A 27 1.15 3.05 -4.50
N PRO A 28 2.00 3.92 -3.93
CA PRO A 28 1.56 5.22 -3.39
C PRO A 28 0.72 6.00 -4.41
N GLU A 29 -0.32 6.69 -3.94
CA GLU A 29 -1.29 7.47 -4.72
C GLU A 29 -2.18 6.67 -5.70
N GLN A 30 -1.76 5.49 -6.15
CA GLN A 30 -2.52 4.63 -7.05
C GLN A 30 -3.33 3.56 -6.31
N GLY A 31 -2.78 3.02 -5.22
CA GLY A 31 -3.40 1.95 -4.45
C GLY A 31 -2.92 0.55 -4.82
N PRO A 32 -3.76 -0.49 -4.64
CA PRO A 32 -3.37 -1.88 -4.77
C PRO A 32 -3.38 -2.36 -6.22
N HIS A 33 -2.24 -2.84 -6.71
CA HIS A 33 -2.10 -3.52 -8.00
C HIS A 33 -2.11 -5.03 -7.76
N ARG A 34 -3.06 -5.75 -8.35
CA ARG A 34 -3.17 -7.20 -8.21
C ARG A 34 -1.94 -7.88 -8.79
N ARG A 35 -1.41 -8.89 -8.11
CA ARG A 35 -0.25 -9.68 -8.55
C ARG A 35 -0.68 -11.14 -8.71
N GLU A 36 -0.28 -11.74 -9.82
CA GLU A 36 -0.58 -13.14 -10.10
C GLU A 36 0.47 -14.06 -9.47
N SER A 37 0.06 -15.30 -9.17
CA SER A 37 0.94 -16.32 -8.60
C SER A 37 2.13 -16.59 -9.52
N GLY A 38 3.35 -16.38 -9.00
CA GLY A 38 4.61 -16.59 -9.74
C GLY A 38 5.24 -15.31 -10.27
N GLU A 39 4.55 -14.16 -10.18
CA GLU A 39 5.17 -12.89 -10.52
C GLU A 39 6.05 -12.37 -9.37
N SER A 40 7.36 -12.46 -9.54
CA SER A 40 8.32 -11.82 -8.62
C SER A 40 8.24 -10.30 -8.75
N GLY A 41 7.51 -9.65 -7.85
CA GLY A 41 7.56 -8.19 -7.70
C GLY A 41 8.80 -7.75 -6.94
N ALA A 42 9.34 -6.57 -7.26
CA ALA A 42 10.43 -5.96 -6.49
C ALA A 42 9.94 -5.39 -5.13
N GLY A 43 8.63 -5.28 -4.94
CA GLY A 43 7.98 -4.71 -3.77
C GLY A 43 7.57 -5.72 -2.71
N ALA A 44 7.41 -5.25 -1.46
CA ALA A 44 6.72 -6.01 -0.42
C ALA A 44 5.25 -6.19 -0.80
N LEU A 45 4.81 -7.44 -0.93
CA LEU A 45 3.41 -7.80 -1.16
C LEU A 45 2.59 -7.65 0.12
N VAL A 46 1.32 -7.33 -0.05
CA VAL A 46 0.31 -7.27 1.00
C VAL A 46 -0.93 -8.05 0.53
N SER A 47 -1.50 -8.85 1.42
CA SER A 47 -2.72 -9.60 1.14
C SER A 47 -3.94 -8.67 1.12
N GLY A 48 -4.98 -9.08 0.40
CA GLY A 48 -6.26 -8.40 0.47
C GLY A 48 -6.85 -8.40 1.88
N ASP A 49 -6.72 -9.51 2.63
CA ASP A 49 -7.15 -9.60 4.03
C ASP A 49 -6.52 -8.47 4.87
N ALA A 50 -5.20 -8.27 4.75
CA ALA A 50 -4.52 -7.20 5.49
C ALA A 50 -4.99 -5.79 5.07
N LEU A 51 -5.22 -5.54 3.77
CA LEU A 51 -5.73 -4.24 3.29
C LEU A 51 -7.13 -3.94 3.83
N LEU A 52 -8.03 -4.92 3.78
CA LEU A 52 -9.40 -4.78 4.30
C LEU A 52 -9.42 -4.69 5.83
N ALA A 53 -8.51 -5.38 6.53
CA ALA A 53 -8.31 -5.23 7.97
C ALA A 53 -7.83 -3.82 8.34
N LEU A 54 -6.93 -3.23 7.55
CA LEU A 54 -6.49 -1.85 7.71
C LEU A 54 -7.65 -0.86 7.49
N GLN A 55 -8.42 -1.04 6.42
CA GLN A 55 -9.57 -0.19 6.09
C GLN A 55 -10.64 -0.21 7.20
N SER A 56 -10.96 -1.39 7.71
CA SER A 56 -11.95 -1.56 8.78
C SER A 56 -11.44 -1.19 10.18
N GLY A 57 -10.12 -0.97 10.33
CA GLY A 57 -9.46 -0.77 11.63
C GLY A 57 -9.42 -2.02 12.51
N ARG A 58 -9.78 -3.20 11.98
CA ARG A 58 -9.81 -4.48 12.71
C ARG A 58 -8.54 -5.28 12.42
N ILE A 59 -7.43 -4.80 12.95
CA ILE A 59 -6.11 -5.40 12.73
C ILE A 59 -5.83 -6.50 13.75
N GLU A 60 -5.45 -7.67 13.26
CA GLU A 60 -5.05 -8.84 14.06
C GLU A 60 -3.53 -9.09 13.96
N PRO A 61 -2.94 -9.89 14.87
CA PRO A 61 -1.51 -10.19 14.85
C PRO A 61 -0.99 -10.71 13.50
N ARG A 62 -1.80 -11.50 12.77
CA ARG A 62 -1.44 -12.04 11.45
C ARG A 62 -1.17 -10.93 10.41
N HIS A 63 -1.87 -9.79 10.49
CA HIS A 63 -1.72 -8.69 9.52
C HIS A 63 -0.48 -7.82 9.79
N GLN A 64 0.09 -7.87 11.00
CA GLN A 64 1.09 -6.88 11.43
C GLN A 64 2.35 -6.86 10.57
N ARG A 65 2.83 -8.03 10.13
CA ARG A 65 4.05 -8.12 9.33
C ARG A 65 3.88 -7.38 8.00
N GLU A 66 2.79 -7.64 7.30
CA GLU A 66 2.46 -7.04 6.00
C GLU A 66 2.19 -5.55 6.15
N LEU A 67 1.32 -5.16 7.10
CA LEU A 67 0.96 -3.77 7.32
C LEU A 67 2.15 -2.92 7.77
N LYS A 68 3.05 -3.46 8.60
CA LYS A 68 4.28 -2.75 8.99
C LYS A 68 5.22 -2.53 7.79
N ALA A 69 5.33 -3.51 6.90
CA ALA A 69 6.12 -3.37 5.68
C ALA A 69 5.51 -2.31 4.74
N LEU A 70 4.19 -2.35 4.55
CA LEU A 70 3.42 -1.38 3.78
C LEU A 70 3.59 0.05 4.34
N MET A 71 3.33 0.26 5.62
CA MET A 71 3.45 1.59 6.25
C MET A 71 4.88 2.14 6.15
N ARG A 72 5.90 1.29 6.35
CA ARG A 72 7.29 1.71 6.16
C ARG A 72 7.58 2.15 4.72
N ARG A 73 7.00 1.49 3.70
CA ARG A 73 7.13 1.89 2.29
C ARG A 73 6.46 3.24 2.05
N LEU A 74 5.22 3.42 2.50
CA LEU A 74 4.48 4.67 2.33
C LEU A 74 5.18 5.85 3.02
N ILE A 75 5.65 5.66 4.25
CA ILE A 75 6.40 6.68 4.98
C ILE A 75 7.69 7.03 4.24
N ARG A 76 8.47 6.04 3.78
CA ARG A 76 9.69 6.31 2.99
C ARG A 76 9.39 7.07 1.70
N TYR A 77 8.32 6.74 1.01
CA TYR A 77 7.89 7.47 -0.19
C TYR A 77 7.64 8.95 0.13
N HIS A 78 6.81 9.23 1.13
CA HIS A 78 6.49 10.61 1.51
C HIS A 78 7.68 11.40 2.08
N LEU A 79 8.63 10.73 2.75
CA LEU A 79 9.85 11.37 3.24
C LEU A 79 10.88 11.61 2.13
N GLY A 80 11.05 10.67 1.19
CA GLY A 80 11.94 10.82 0.04
C GLY A 80 11.48 11.90 -0.93
N GLU A 81 10.18 12.05 -1.15
CA GLU A 81 9.64 13.19 -1.90
C GLU A 81 9.88 14.54 -1.19
N ARG A 82 9.87 14.56 0.16
CA ARG A 82 10.15 15.79 0.92
C ARG A 82 11.61 16.21 0.84
N GLU A 83 12.56 15.27 0.77
CA GLU A 83 13.99 15.60 0.57
C GLU A 83 14.28 16.13 -0.84
N LEU A 84 13.60 15.64 -1.89
CA LEU A 84 13.72 16.24 -3.23
C LEU A 84 13.10 17.64 -3.31
N LYS A 85 11.93 17.86 -2.68
CA LYS A 85 11.25 19.17 -2.71
C LYS A 85 11.99 20.24 -1.89
N SER A 86 12.73 19.88 -0.84
CA SER A 86 13.51 20.84 -0.04
C SER A 86 14.81 21.30 -0.71
N GLN A 87 15.36 20.53 -1.66
CA GLN A 87 16.54 20.91 -2.45
C GLN A 87 16.20 21.77 -3.69
N ALA A 88 14.93 21.87 -4.07
CA ALA A 88 14.48 22.62 -5.25
C ALA A 88 14.27 24.14 -5.02
N LEU A 89 14.75 24.71 -3.90
CA LEU A 89 14.65 26.15 -3.57
C LEU A 89 15.97 26.92 -3.67
N PHE A 90 17.00 26.31 -4.25
CA PHE A 90 18.25 27.02 -4.56
C PHE A 90 18.55 26.90 -6.06
N TYR A 91 18.08 27.88 -6.83
CA TYR A 91 18.73 28.58 -7.97
C TYR A 91 17.68 29.28 -8.83
#